data_AF-A0AAP8HU66-F1
#
_entry.id   AF-A0AAP8HU66-F1
#
_cell.length_a   1.000
_cell.length_b   1.000
_cell.length_c   1.000
_cell.angle_alpha   90.00
_cell.angle_beta   90.00
_cell.angle_gamma   90.00
#
_symmetry.space_group_name_H-M   'P 1'
#
loop_
_entity.id
_entity.type
_entity.pdbx_description
1 polymer ?
#
loop_
_entity_poly.entity_id
_entity_poly.type
_entity_poly.pdbx_seq_one_letter_code
_entity_poly.pdbx_strand_id
1 'polypeptide(L)'
;DEPGRWDHWPSGFVLTWPDEGHSNGQVVLDRGDILLPMKDYVTDPITLTVERGYVTRIQGGLQAEVLRDYMASYEDPEAYAVSHIGWGLQPRAHWSMLGHYGKETHIGMDARAFEGNFLWSMGPNNEA
;
A
#
# COMPACT_ATOMS: atom_id res chain seq x y z
N ASP A 1 -26.03 -6.29 2.27
CA ASP A 1 -25.63 -6.93 1.00
C ASP A 1 -26.49 -6.42 -0.13
N GLU A 2 -25.84 -5.94 -1.18
CA GLU A 2 -26.46 -5.57 -2.45
C GLU A 2 -26.01 -6.58 -3.52
N PRO A 3 -26.92 -7.14 -4.35
CA PRO A 3 -26.53 -8.10 -5.37
C PRO A 3 -25.46 -7.53 -6.33
N GLY A 4 -24.39 -8.30 -6.58
CA GLY A 4 -23.29 -7.90 -7.46
C GLY A 4 -22.24 -6.99 -6.83
N ARG A 5 -22.46 -6.52 -5.59
CA ARG A 5 -21.45 -5.77 -4.81
C ARG A 5 -20.59 -6.75 -4.02
N TRP A 6 -19.27 -6.58 -4.10
CA TRP A 6 -18.32 -7.27 -3.23
C TRP A 6 -17.97 -6.40 -2.01
N ASP A 7 -17.69 -7.03 -0.88
CA ASP A 7 -17.17 -6.38 0.33
C ASP A 7 -16.25 -7.35 1.09
N HIS A 8 -15.49 -6.81 2.05
CA HIS A 8 -14.57 -7.57 2.90
C HIS A 8 -14.94 -7.34 4.37
N TRP A 9 -15.32 -8.39 5.10
CA TRP A 9 -15.38 -8.32 6.56
C TRP A 9 -14.06 -8.86 7.16
N PRO A 10 -13.22 -8.04 7.84
CA PRO A 10 -13.39 -6.61 8.17
C PRO A 10 -12.82 -5.63 7.13
N SER A 11 -13.45 -4.45 7.03
CA SER A 11 -13.03 -3.30 6.21
C SER A 11 -13.44 -1.98 6.88
N GLY A 12 -13.84 -0.98 6.08
CA GLY A 12 -14.22 0.37 6.51
C GLY A 12 -13.26 1.42 5.95
N PHE A 13 -13.08 1.42 4.64
CA PHE A 13 -12.28 2.39 3.90
C PHE A 13 -12.83 2.51 2.48
N VAL A 14 -12.35 3.52 1.76
CA VAL A 14 -12.73 3.77 0.36
C VAL A 14 -11.48 3.93 -0.49
N LEU A 15 -11.58 3.57 -1.76
CA LEU A 15 -10.51 3.69 -2.73
C LEU A 15 -11.05 4.02 -4.12
N THR A 16 -10.17 4.53 -4.97
CA THR A 16 -10.37 4.75 -6.40
C THR A 16 -9.03 4.58 -7.11
N TRP A 17 -9.00 4.73 -8.43
CA TRP A 17 -7.79 4.69 -9.24
C TRP A 17 -7.54 6.05 -9.88
N PRO A 18 -6.27 6.47 -10.00
CA PRO A 18 -5.93 7.61 -10.82
C PRO A 18 -6.13 7.28 -12.30
N ASP A 19 -6.33 8.31 -13.12
CA ASP A 19 -6.27 8.16 -14.57
C ASP A 19 -4.93 7.53 -14.99
N GLU A 20 -4.98 6.61 -15.94
CA GLU A 20 -3.81 5.89 -16.44
C GLU A 20 -2.72 6.85 -16.91
N GLY A 21 -1.48 6.60 -16.46
CA GLY A 21 -0.34 7.40 -16.87
C GLY A 21 -0.30 8.84 -16.31
N HIS A 22 -1.24 9.26 -15.47
CA HIS A 22 -1.34 10.66 -15.03
C HIS A 22 -0.75 10.93 -13.63
N SER A 23 -0.49 9.89 -12.83
CA SER A 23 0.14 10.07 -11.51
C SER A 23 1.60 10.50 -11.63
N ASN A 24 1.98 11.58 -10.94
CA ASN A 24 3.34 12.11 -10.91
C ASN A 24 3.64 12.70 -9.53
N GLY A 25 4.86 12.51 -9.02
CA GLY A 25 5.30 13.11 -7.75
C GLY A 25 6.11 12.17 -6.89
N GLN A 26 5.94 12.28 -5.56
CA GLN A 26 6.64 11.46 -4.59
C GLN A 26 5.66 10.91 -3.55
N VAL A 27 5.83 9.63 -3.21
CA VAL A 27 5.24 9.01 -2.03
C VAL A 27 6.38 8.72 -1.07
N VAL A 28 6.29 9.27 0.14
CA VAL A 28 7.29 9.04 1.19
C VAL A 28 6.62 8.20 2.27
N LEU A 29 7.16 7.01 2.50
CA LEU A 29 6.85 6.23 3.69
C LEU A 29 7.80 6.70 4.79
N ASP A 30 7.28 7.35 5.80
CA ASP A 30 8.04 7.84 6.95
C ASP A 30 8.18 6.76 8.02
N ARG A 31 8.98 7.04 9.06
CA ARG A 31 9.12 6.19 10.23
C ARG A 31 7.75 5.90 10.85
N GLY A 32 7.39 4.63 10.93
CA GLY A 32 6.12 4.15 11.47
C GLY A 32 5.07 3.85 10.40
N ASP A 33 5.28 4.24 9.14
CA ASP A 33 4.41 3.79 8.05
C ASP A 33 4.56 2.28 7.81
N ILE A 34 3.60 1.69 7.10
CA ILE A 34 3.49 0.22 6.98
C ILE A 34 3.66 -0.20 5.53
N LEU A 35 4.50 -1.22 5.31
CA LEU A 35 4.60 -1.93 4.02
C LEU A 35 3.86 -3.26 4.10
N LEU A 36 2.93 -3.49 3.16
CA LEU A 36 2.26 -4.78 2.96
C LEU A 36 2.69 -5.35 1.60
N PRO A 37 3.01 -6.66 1.51
CA PRO A 37 2.77 -7.72 2.49
C PRO A 37 3.91 -7.96 3.51
N MET A 38 4.99 -7.17 3.50
CA MET A 38 6.12 -7.34 4.43
C MET A 38 5.70 -7.31 5.90
N LYS A 39 4.63 -6.56 6.23
CA LYS A 39 4.04 -6.40 7.57
C LYS A 39 5.06 -5.88 8.59
N ASP A 40 5.81 -4.87 8.16
CA ASP A 40 6.78 -4.17 9.00
C ASP A 40 6.43 -2.68 9.08
N TYR A 41 6.73 -2.09 10.23
CA TYR A 41 6.84 -0.64 10.34
C TYR A 41 8.15 -0.16 9.73
N VAL A 42 8.08 0.90 8.95
CA VAL A 42 9.25 1.57 8.38
C VAL A 42 10.06 2.20 9.51
N THR A 43 11.37 1.94 9.56
CA THR A 43 12.28 2.50 10.57
C THR A 43 13.04 3.71 10.05
N ASP A 44 13.32 3.71 8.74
CA ASP A 44 14.00 4.78 8.01
C ASP A 44 13.20 5.14 6.76
N PRO A 45 13.02 6.42 6.42
CA PRO A 45 12.13 6.81 5.33
C PRO A 45 12.45 6.16 3.98
N ILE A 46 11.40 5.78 3.25
CA ILE A 46 11.47 5.26 1.89
C ILE A 46 10.78 6.26 0.97
N THR A 47 11.50 6.78 -0.01
CA THR A 47 10.96 7.70 -1.02
C THR A 47 10.75 6.95 -2.34
N LEU A 48 9.51 6.96 -2.82
CA LEU A 48 9.10 6.45 -4.12
C LEU A 48 8.89 7.65 -5.06
N THR A 49 9.64 7.72 -6.15
CA THR A 49 9.39 8.70 -7.22
C THR A 49 8.44 8.08 -8.24
N VAL A 50 7.35 8.78 -8.53
CA VAL A 50 6.32 8.37 -9.48
C VAL A 50 6.38 9.27 -10.70
N GLU A 51 6.49 8.68 -11.88
CA GLU A 51 6.40 9.39 -13.16
C GLU A 51 5.47 8.63 -14.09
N ARG A 52 4.52 9.37 -14.69
CA ARG A 52 3.57 8.84 -15.67
C ARG A 52 2.88 7.54 -15.21
N GLY A 53 2.43 7.49 -13.96
CA GLY A 53 1.73 6.34 -13.42
C GLY A 53 2.61 5.19 -12.94
N TYR A 54 3.94 5.29 -12.99
CA TYR A 54 4.85 4.22 -12.56
C TYR A 54 5.85 4.70 -11.52
N VAL A 55 6.20 3.84 -10.57
CA VAL A 55 7.34 4.06 -9.68
C VAL A 55 8.63 3.86 -10.45
N THR A 56 9.37 4.95 -10.66
CA THR A 56 10.64 4.94 -11.40
C THR A 56 11.87 4.85 -10.49
N ARG A 57 11.71 5.19 -9.20
CA ARG A 57 12.81 5.16 -8.23
C ARG A 57 12.30 4.84 -6.84
N ILE A 58 12.98 3.92 -6.17
CA ILE A 58 12.77 3.56 -4.76
C ILE A 58 14.06 3.88 -4.02
N GLN A 59 14.02 4.78 -3.03
CA GLN A 59 15.19 5.25 -2.30
C GLN A 59 14.99 5.14 -0.80
N GLY A 60 16.09 4.95 -0.05
CA GLY A 60 16.08 4.84 1.40
C GLY A 60 17.20 3.93 1.87
N GLY A 61 17.13 3.48 3.12
CA GLY A 61 18.05 2.51 3.70
C GLY A 61 17.69 1.06 3.36
N LEU A 62 17.94 0.15 4.30
CA LEU A 62 17.78 -1.30 4.13
C LEU A 62 16.36 -1.70 3.67
N GLN A 63 15.31 -1.12 4.25
CA GLN A 63 13.94 -1.49 3.86
C GLN A 63 13.60 -1.07 2.41
N ALA A 64 14.23 -0.01 1.89
CA ALA A 64 14.11 0.34 0.47
C ALA A 64 14.86 -0.65 -0.43
N GLU A 65 16.01 -1.18 0.00
CA GLU A 65 16.73 -2.26 -0.70
C GLU A 65 15.89 -3.54 -0.76
N VAL A 66 15.30 -3.95 0.36
CA VAL A 66 14.42 -5.12 0.42
C VAL A 66 13.19 -4.93 -0.47
N LEU A 67 12.58 -3.74 -0.46
CA LEU A 67 11.45 -3.44 -1.36
C LEU A 67 11.87 -3.55 -2.84
N ARG A 68 13.04 -3.01 -3.22
CA ARG A 68 13.54 -3.11 -4.60
C ARG A 68 13.78 -4.56 -5.03
N ASP A 69 14.43 -5.35 -4.18
CA ASP A 69 14.68 -6.77 -4.44
C ASP A 69 13.37 -7.55 -4.62
N TYR A 70 12.41 -7.33 -3.71
CA TYR A 70 11.08 -7.93 -3.80
C TYR A 70 10.35 -7.55 -5.09
N MET A 71 10.31 -6.27 -5.45
CA MET A 71 9.64 -5.81 -6.66
C MET A 71 10.35 -6.32 -7.93
N ALA A 72 11.67 -6.41 -7.94
CA ALA A 72 12.44 -6.93 -9.07
C ALA A 72 12.21 -8.44 -9.28
N SER A 73 11.89 -9.19 -8.23
CA SER A 73 11.62 -10.64 -8.30
C SER A 73 10.43 -11.02 -9.17
N TYR A 74 9.52 -10.07 -9.44
CA TYR A 74 8.39 -10.29 -10.34
C TYR A 74 8.79 -10.30 -11.81
N GLU A 75 9.96 -9.76 -12.17
CA GLU A 75 10.43 -9.64 -13.56
C GLU A 75 9.39 -8.96 -14.49
N ASP A 76 8.56 -8.07 -13.94
CA ASP A 76 7.43 -7.45 -14.61
C ASP A 76 7.39 -5.93 -14.34
N PRO A 77 7.46 -5.07 -15.37
CA PRO A 77 7.33 -3.63 -15.20
C PRO A 77 5.95 -3.21 -14.65
N GLU A 78 4.89 -3.98 -14.86
CA GLU A 78 3.55 -3.64 -14.36
C GLU A 78 3.45 -3.75 -12.83
N ALA A 79 4.39 -4.44 -12.18
CA ALA A 79 4.51 -4.43 -10.72
C ALA A 79 4.71 -3.00 -10.16
N TYR A 80 5.27 -2.08 -10.96
CA TYR A 80 5.56 -0.70 -10.55
C TYR A 80 4.46 0.29 -10.91
N ALA A 81 3.37 -0.14 -11.57
CA ALA A 81 2.24 0.71 -11.90
C ALA A 81 1.51 1.17 -10.63
N VAL A 82 1.06 2.42 -10.57
CA VAL A 82 0.19 2.91 -9.50
C VAL A 82 -1.20 2.30 -9.67
N SER A 83 -1.72 1.68 -8.62
CA SER A 83 -3.07 1.12 -8.60
C SER A 83 -4.00 1.98 -7.75
N HIS A 84 -4.62 1.43 -6.72
CA HIS A 84 -5.64 2.14 -5.96
C HIS A 84 -5.06 3.15 -4.96
N ILE A 85 -5.78 4.25 -4.77
CA ILE A 85 -5.53 5.29 -3.78
C ILE A 85 -6.78 5.53 -2.95
N GLY A 86 -6.64 5.83 -1.67
CA GLY A 86 -7.79 5.95 -0.77
C GLY A 86 -7.42 6.34 0.66
N TRP A 87 -8.39 6.22 1.56
CA TRP A 87 -8.21 6.51 2.98
C TRP A 87 -9.11 5.66 3.87
N GLY A 88 -8.61 5.41 5.07
CA GLY A 88 -9.27 4.63 6.12
C GLY A 88 -10.35 5.41 6.85
N LEU A 89 -11.44 4.72 7.19
CA LEU A 89 -12.62 5.25 7.89
C LEU A 89 -13.06 4.34 9.04
N GLN A 90 -12.24 3.36 9.45
CA GLN A 90 -12.60 2.41 10.50
C GLN A 90 -11.97 2.86 11.83
N PRO A 91 -12.73 3.50 12.75
CA PRO A 91 -12.21 3.95 14.04
C PRO A 91 -11.83 2.80 14.99
N ARG A 92 -12.27 1.57 14.68
CA ARG A 92 -11.95 0.35 15.43
C ARG A 92 -10.73 -0.39 14.89
N ALA A 93 -10.20 0.03 13.75
CA ALA A 93 -8.95 -0.48 13.22
C ALA A 93 -7.82 0.39 13.76
N HIS A 94 -6.76 -0.26 14.22
CA HIS A 94 -5.69 0.45 14.92
C HIS A 94 -4.35 0.20 14.24
N TRP A 95 -3.67 1.28 13.83
CA TRP A 95 -2.31 1.25 13.28
C TRP A 95 -1.36 0.34 14.07
N SER A 96 -1.41 0.41 15.40
CA SER A 96 -0.53 -0.34 16.30
C SER A 96 -0.74 -1.86 16.27
N MET A 97 -1.89 -2.35 15.79
CA MET A 97 -2.24 -3.79 15.85
C MET A 97 -1.33 -4.67 15.00
N LEU A 98 -0.67 -4.10 13.99
CA LEU A 98 0.31 -4.84 13.20
C LEU A 98 1.41 -5.46 14.08
N GLY A 99 1.82 -4.79 15.15
CA GLY A 99 2.88 -5.25 16.06
C GLY A 99 2.44 -6.35 17.03
N HIS A 100 1.15 -6.65 17.13
CA HIS A 100 0.61 -7.65 18.05
C HIS A 100 0.38 -9.02 17.40
N TYR A 101 0.42 -9.09 16.07
CA TYR A 101 0.12 -10.31 15.33
C TYR A 101 1.38 -10.92 14.72
N GLY A 102 1.38 -12.25 14.60
CA GLY A 102 2.38 -12.94 13.79
C GLY A 102 2.10 -12.70 12.30
N LYS A 103 3.14 -12.45 11.49
CA LYS A 103 2.99 -12.09 10.08
C LYS A 103 2.10 -13.06 9.29
N GLU A 104 2.17 -14.36 9.57
CA GLU A 104 1.38 -15.39 8.87
C GLU A 104 -0.11 -15.43 9.23
N THR A 105 -0.53 -14.70 10.28
CA THR A 105 -1.88 -14.88 10.86
C THR A 105 -2.94 -13.92 10.32
N HIS A 106 -2.52 -12.91 9.54
CA HIS A 106 -3.40 -11.87 9.04
C HIS A 106 -2.90 -11.31 7.72
N ILE A 107 -3.77 -10.63 6.98
CA ILE A 107 -3.37 -9.89 5.77
C ILE A 107 -3.10 -8.41 6.06
N GLY A 108 -3.45 -7.91 7.26
CA GLY A 108 -3.22 -6.51 7.68
C GLY A 108 -4.41 -5.60 7.42
N MET A 109 -5.63 -6.01 7.80
CA MET A 109 -6.82 -5.16 7.61
C MET A 109 -6.82 -3.94 8.52
N ASP A 110 -6.32 -4.04 9.76
CA ASP A 110 -6.11 -2.85 10.61
C ASP A 110 -5.22 -1.81 9.94
N ALA A 111 -4.09 -2.24 9.37
CA ALA A 111 -3.16 -1.37 8.66
C ALA A 111 -3.81 -0.70 7.42
N ARG A 112 -4.70 -1.41 6.71
CA ARG A 112 -5.44 -0.85 5.56
C ARG A 112 -6.56 0.10 5.97
N ALA A 113 -7.24 -0.15 7.08
CA ALA A 113 -8.54 0.47 7.38
C ALA A 113 -8.51 1.55 8.46
N PHE A 114 -7.43 1.68 9.25
CA PHE A 114 -7.39 2.61 10.38
C PHE A 114 -7.74 4.04 9.95
N GLU A 115 -8.62 4.67 10.73
CA GLU A 115 -9.20 5.97 10.41
C GLU A 115 -8.13 7.05 10.19
N GLY A 116 -8.24 7.78 9.08
CA GLY A 116 -7.36 8.90 8.75
C GLY A 116 -6.05 8.52 8.05
N ASN A 117 -5.83 7.24 7.72
CA ASN A 117 -4.68 6.86 6.89
C ASN A 117 -4.82 7.38 5.44
N PHE A 118 -3.69 7.43 4.73
CA PHE A 118 -3.67 7.46 3.28
C PHE A 118 -3.18 6.09 2.81
N LEU A 119 -4.01 5.37 2.06
CA LEU A 119 -3.69 4.05 1.53
C LEU A 119 -3.38 4.17 0.04
N TRP A 120 -2.21 3.71 -0.35
CA TRP A 120 -1.70 3.77 -1.72
C TRP A 120 -1.08 2.42 -2.09
N SER A 121 -1.22 2.02 -3.35
CA SER A 121 -0.83 0.69 -3.82
C SER A 121 -0.17 0.72 -5.19
N MET A 122 0.59 -0.35 -5.47
CA MET A 122 1.22 -0.62 -6.76
C MET A 122 0.76 -1.96 -7.33
N GLY A 123 0.98 -2.18 -8.62
CA GLY A 123 0.70 -3.43 -9.31
C GLY A 123 -0.66 -3.42 -10.02
N PRO A 124 -1.42 -4.52 -9.97
CA PRO A 124 -2.58 -4.71 -10.84
C PRO A 124 -3.73 -3.73 -10.56
N ASN A 125 -4.44 -3.34 -11.61
CA ASN A 125 -5.61 -2.46 -11.58
C ASN A 125 -6.83 -3.05 -12.31
N ASN A 126 -6.93 -4.38 -12.44
CA ASN A 126 -8.01 -5.07 -13.15
C ASN A 126 -9.43 -4.83 -12.58
N GLU A 127 -9.52 -4.14 -11.43
CA GLU A 127 -10.76 -3.79 -10.72
C GLU A 127 -11.10 -2.29 -10.81
N ALA A 128 -10.34 -1.52 -11.60
CA ALA A 128 -10.55 -0.09 -11.84
C ALA A 128 -11.86 0.23 -12.59
#